data_AF-A0A150RBJ2-F1
#
_entry.id   AF-A0A150RBJ2-F1
#
_cell.length_a   1.000
_cell.length_b   1.000
_cell.length_c   1.000
_cell.angle_alpha   90.00
_cell.angle_beta   90.00
_cell.angle_gamma   90.00
#
_symmetry.space_group_name_H-M   'P 1'
#
loop_
_entity.id
_entity.type
_entity.pdbx_description
1 polymer ?
#
loop_
_entity_poly.entity_id
_entity_poly.type
_entity_poly.pdbx_seq_one_letter_code
_entity_poly.pdbx_strand_id
1 'polypeptide(L)'
;MHAMTNEERTDAEEDLEEELAWTVYAQVFALGYIYLLACALKRCDADLGVDPSAWENTMVAAEWAMMEHVNGRVQGPTTITVADVERMRRLHTMGSAALAGGERPPELYRLSLQCMESLFGSDWERAAREAVRGLRDPDQ
;
A
#
# COMPACT_ATOMS: atom_id res chain seq x y z
N MET A 1 -27.40 5.93 -28.06
CA MET A 1 -26.82 6.64 -26.91
C MET A 1 -27.76 6.36 -25.74
N HIS A 2 -27.49 5.31 -24.97
CA HIS A 2 -28.33 4.92 -23.82
C HIS A 2 -28.06 5.90 -22.69
N ALA A 3 -29.10 6.58 -22.20
CA ALA A 3 -29.02 7.40 -20.99
C ALA A 3 -29.07 6.46 -19.79
N MET A 4 -28.08 6.56 -18.91
CA MET A 4 -28.05 5.85 -17.63
C MET A 4 -29.30 6.19 -16.83
N THR A 5 -29.94 5.18 -16.26
CA THR A 5 -31.11 5.34 -15.38
C THR A 5 -30.69 5.85 -13.99
N ASN A 6 -31.65 6.38 -13.23
CA ASN A 6 -31.35 6.93 -11.90
C ASN A 6 -30.91 5.85 -10.90
N GLU A 7 -31.42 4.61 -11.03
CA GLU A 7 -31.02 3.46 -10.23
C GLU A 7 -29.57 3.04 -10.54
N GLU A 8 -29.21 2.87 -11.83
CA GLU A 8 -27.83 2.55 -12.26
C GLU A 8 -26.80 3.61 -11.84
N ARG A 9 -27.22 4.87 -11.66
CA ARG A 9 -26.35 5.93 -11.14
C ARG A 9 -26.16 5.84 -9.63
N THR A 10 -27.18 5.38 -8.89
CA THR A 10 -27.11 5.28 -7.43
C THR A 10 -26.25 4.09 -7.02
N ASP A 11 -26.41 2.95 -7.71
CA ASP A 11 -25.58 1.75 -7.51
C ASP A 11 -24.09 2.03 -7.78
N ALA A 12 -23.79 2.77 -8.86
CA ALA A 12 -22.41 3.15 -9.20
C ALA A 12 -21.79 4.16 -8.21
N GLU A 13 -22.60 5.00 -7.55
CA GLU A 13 -22.14 5.92 -6.50
C GLU A 13 -21.85 5.16 -5.20
N GLU A 14 -22.69 4.18 -4.83
CA GLU A 14 -22.46 3.31 -3.67
C GLU A 14 -21.21 2.42 -3.83
N ASP A 15 -21.05 1.79 -5.00
CA ASP A 15 -19.85 0.98 -5.32
C ASP A 15 -18.58 1.82 -5.22
N LEU A 16 -18.61 3.08 -5.69
CA LEU A 16 -17.48 3.99 -5.61
C LEU A 16 -17.19 4.43 -4.16
N GLU A 17 -18.21 4.67 -3.35
CA GLU A 17 -18.02 5.00 -1.92
C GLU A 17 -17.41 3.83 -1.14
N GLU A 18 -17.82 2.60 -1.42
CA GLU A 18 -17.23 1.39 -0.83
C GLU A 18 -15.79 1.18 -1.30
N GLU A 19 -15.51 1.40 -2.58
CA GLU A 19 -14.15 1.32 -3.15
C GLU A 19 -13.23 2.40 -2.56
N LEU A 20 -13.73 3.63 -2.37
CA LEU A 20 -13.02 4.72 -1.71
C LEU A 20 -12.79 4.44 -0.22
N ALA A 21 -13.74 3.82 0.48
CA ALA A 21 -13.54 3.39 1.87
C ALA A 21 -12.42 2.35 1.99
N TRP A 22 -12.30 1.46 1.01
CA TRP A 22 -11.24 0.46 0.92
C TRP A 22 -9.84 1.04 0.66
N THR A 23 -9.72 2.22 0.06
CA THR A 23 -8.42 2.85 -0.23
C THR A 23 -7.57 3.09 1.01
N VAL A 24 -8.20 3.46 2.13
CA VAL A 24 -7.52 3.69 3.41
C VAL A 24 -6.96 2.37 3.94
N TYR A 25 -7.73 1.29 3.87
CA TYR A 25 -7.28 -0.04 4.29
C TYR A 25 -6.11 -0.53 3.43
N ALA A 26 -6.17 -0.35 2.11
CA ALA A 26 -5.08 -0.73 1.22
C ALA A 26 -3.75 -0.05 1.60
N GLN A 27 -3.77 1.24 1.91
CA GLN A 27 -2.58 1.98 2.35
C GLN A 27 -2.06 1.50 3.72
N VAL A 28 -2.94 1.17 4.66
CA VAL A 28 -2.57 0.62 5.97
C VAL A 28 -1.94 -0.78 5.83
N PHE A 29 -2.53 -1.66 5.02
CA PHE A 29 -1.97 -2.98 4.76
C PHE A 29 -0.61 -2.89 4.05
N ALA A 30 -0.48 -1.99 3.06
CA ALA A 30 0.80 -1.75 2.39
C ALA A 30 1.86 -1.30 3.40
N LEU A 31 1.54 -0.34 4.28
CA LEU A 31 2.45 0.08 5.34
C LEU A 31 2.91 -1.10 6.21
N GLY A 32 2.00 -1.99 6.60
CA GLY A 32 2.32 -3.18 7.38
C GLY A 32 3.29 -4.12 6.66
N TYR A 33 3.02 -4.48 5.40
CA TYR A 33 3.89 -5.37 4.64
C TYR A 33 5.24 -4.74 4.30
N ILE A 34 5.28 -3.46 3.93
CA ILE A 34 6.52 -2.72 3.68
C ILE A 34 7.38 -2.68 4.96
N TYR A 35 6.75 -2.51 6.12
CA TYR A 35 7.46 -2.52 7.40
C TYR A 35 8.06 -3.90 7.73
N LEU A 36 7.32 -4.98 7.50
CA LEU A 36 7.81 -6.35 7.68
C LEU A 36 9.01 -6.62 6.77
N LEU A 37 8.89 -6.27 5.49
CA LEU A 37 9.97 -6.36 4.50
C LEU A 37 11.20 -5.57 4.96
N ALA A 38 11.04 -4.29 5.33
CA ALA A 38 12.12 -3.44 5.79
C ALA A 38 12.82 -4.00 7.04
N CYS A 39 12.05 -4.55 7.98
CA CYS A 39 12.57 -5.18 9.19
C CYS A 39 13.41 -6.42 8.87
N ALA A 40 12.93 -7.29 7.97
CA ALA A 40 13.67 -8.48 7.55
C ALA A 40 14.97 -8.10 6.81
N LEU A 41 14.91 -7.12 5.91
CA LEU A 41 16.08 -6.59 5.20
C LEU A 41 17.13 -6.02 6.17
N LYS A 42 16.69 -5.25 7.18
CA LYS A 42 17.59 -4.67 8.19
C LYS A 42 18.32 -5.73 9.01
N ARG A 43 17.68 -6.88 9.27
CA ARG A 43 18.26 -8.01 10.01
C ARG A 43 19.01 -9.00 9.11
N CYS A 44 18.98 -8.79 7.79
CA CYS A 44 19.49 -9.73 6.79
C CYS A 44 18.84 -11.11 6.89
N ASP A 45 17.54 -11.17 7.20
CA ASP A 45 16.81 -12.42 7.34
C ASP A 45 16.67 -13.13 5.98
N ALA A 46 16.83 -14.46 5.97
CA ALA A 46 16.63 -15.26 4.75
C ALA A 46 15.15 -15.28 4.33
N ASP A 47 14.26 -15.39 5.29
CA ASP A 47 12.81 -15.26 5.11
C ASP A 47 12.40 -13.79 5.36
N LEU A 48 11.64 -13.24 4.42
CA LEU A 48 11.16 -11.86 4.49
C LEU A 48 9.84 -11.73 5.26
N GLY A 49 9.18 -12.84 5.58
CA GLY A 49 7.98 -12.88 6.43
C GLY A 49 6.76 -12.20 5.81
N VAL A 50 6.74 -12.08 4.47
CA VAL A 50 5.62 -11.53 3.69
C VAL A 50 5.27 -12.55 2.62
N ASP A 51 3.99 -12.90 2.52
CA ASP A 51 3.50 -13.75 1.44
C ASP A 51 3.58 -13.00 0.09
N PRO A 52 4.16 -13.59 -0.98
CA PRO A 52 4.29 -12.91 -2.27
C PRO A 52 2.95 -12.50 -2.90
N SER A 53 1.87 -13.28 -2.69
CA SER A 53 0.56 -12.96 -3.27
C SER A 53 -0.11 -11.82 -2.49
N ALA A 54 0.02 -11.83 -1.17
CA ALA A 54 -0.43 -10.73 -0.31
C ALA A 54 0.31 -9.42 -0.63
N TRP A 55 1.62 -9.50 -0.89
CA TRP A 55 2.40 -8.36 -1.36
C TRP A 55 1.84 -7.80 -2.68
N GLU A 56 1.74 -8.63 -3.71
CA GLU A 56 1.30 -8.18 -5.03
C GLU A 56 -0.10 -7.54 -4.99
N ASN A 57 -1.07 -8.22 -4.36
CA ASN A 57 -2.44 -7.72 -4.25
C ASN A 57 -2.51 -6.39 -3.49
N THR A 58 -1.77 -6.28 -2.39
CA THR A 58 -1.79 -5.07 -1.55
C THR A 58 -1.10 -3.91 -2.22
N MET A 59 0.04 -4.14 -2.89
CA MET A 59 0.78 -3.07 -3.56
C MET A 59 0.00 -2.51 -4.75
N VAL A 60 -0.67 -3.35 -5.54
CA VAL A 60 -1.58 -2.88 -6.61
C VAL A 60 -2.70 -2.01 -6.04
N ALA A 61 -3.37 -2.46 -4.98
CA ALA A 61 -4.44 -1.69 -4.35
C ALA A 61 -3.94 -0.37 -3.76
N ALA A 62 -2.76 -0.37 -3.14
CA ALA A 62 -2.16 0.83 -2.57
C ALA A 62 -1.72 1.83 -3.64
N GLU A 63 -1.14 1.37 -4.75
CA GLU A 63 -0.80 2.24 -5.88
C GLU A 63 -2.03 2.92 -6.47
N TRP A 64 -3.14 2.18 -6.60
CA TRP A 64 -4.41 2.75 -7.04
C TRP A 64 -4.94 3.78 -6.05
N ALA A 65 -5.01 3.44 -4.76
CA ALA A 65 -5.43 4.34 -3.69
C ALA A 65 -4.59 5.63 -3.64
N MET A 66 -3.28 5.52 -3.82
CA MET A 66 -2.38 6.68 -3.89
C MET A 66 -2.68 7.55 -5.12
N MET A 67 -3.03 6.95 -6.26
CA MET A 67 -3.39 7.70 -7.46
C MET A 67 -4.74 8.43 -7.29
N GLU A 68 -5.72 7.81 -6.63
CA GLU A 68 -6.99 8.47 -6.31
C GLU A 68 -6.80 9.64 -5.33
N HIS A 69 -5.82 9.56 -4.44
CA HIS A 69 -5.39 10.68 -3.62
C HIS A 69 -4.80 11.82 -4.47
N VAL A 70 -3.89 11.48 -5.41
CA VAL A 70 -3.33 12.47 -6.37
C VAL A 70 -4.44 13.15 -7.17
N ASN A 71 -5.49 12.42 -7.54
CA ASN A 71 -6.65 12.94 -8.26
C ASN A 71 -7.61 13.76 -7.37
N GLY A 72 -7.35 13.84 -6.06
CA GLY A 72 -8.14 14.59 -5.09
C GLY A 72 -9.46 13.91 -4.67
N ARG A 73 -9.67 12.64 -5.05
CA ARG A 73 -10.87 11.86 -4.72
C ARG A 73 -10.80 11.21 -3.36
N VAL A 74 -9.59 10.91 -2.89
CA VAL A 74 -9.30 10.44 -1.53
C VAL A 74 -8.49 11.51 -0.80
N GLN A 75 -8.81 11.74 0.46
CA GLN A 75 -8.00 12.56 1.35
C GLN A 75 -7.29 11.65 2.35
N GLY A 76 -6.09 12.05 2.78
CA GLY A 76 -5.26 11.27 3.69
C GLY A 76 -4.44 12.16 4.60
N PRO A 77 -3.75 11.57 5.59
CA PRO A 77 -2.98 12.32 6.58
C PRO A 77 -1.77 13.04 5.96
N THR A 78 -1.29 12.56 4.82
CA THR A 78 -0.22 13.19 4.03
C THR A 78 -0.69 13.51 2.63
N THR A 79 -0.17 14.61 2.07
CA THR A 79 -0.34 14.88 0.63
C THR A 79 0.50 13.89 -0.17
N ILE A 80 -0.16 13.08 -0.99
CA ILE A 80 0.50 12.15 -1.91
C ILE A 80 0.76 12.84 -3.26
N THR A 81 1.96 12.67 -3.79
CA THR A 81 2.34 13.19 -5.12
C THR A 81 2.52 12.05 -6.13
N VAL A 82 2.54 12.39 -7.43
CA VAL A 82 2.89 11.43 -8.50
C VAL A 82 4.26 10.78 -8.27
N ALA A 83 5.23 11.53 -7.76
CA ALA A 83 6.56 11.01 -7.46
C ALA A 83 6.54 9.96 -6.34
N ASP A 84 5.59 10.05 -5.39
CA ASP A 84 5.40 9.03 -4.35
C ASP A 84 4.80 7.75 -4.95
N VAL A 85 3.86 7.87 -5.90
CA VAL A 85 3.30 6.71 -6.63
C VAL A 85 4.39 6.00 -7.42
N GLU A 86 5.25 6.74 -8.13
CA GLU A 86 6.39 6.17 -8.86
C GLU A 86 7.38 5.47 -7.92
N ARG A 87 7.62 6.06 -6.74
CA ARG A 87 8.46 5.44 -5.70
C ARG A 87 7.85 4.13 -5.20
N MET A 88 6.54 4.10 -4.98
CA MET A 88 5.80 2.91 -4.56
C MET A 88 5.88 1.81 -5.62
N ARG A 89 5.70 2.13 -6.91
CA ARG A 89 5.86 1.19 -8.03
C ARG A 89 7.24 0.57 -8.11
N ARG A 90 8.27 1.38 -7.88
CA ARG A 90 9.65 0.89 -7.81
C ARG A 90 9.82 -0.07 -6.64
N LEU A 91 9.26 0.26 -5.47
CA LEU A 91 9.29 -0.61 -4.30
C LEU A 91 8.56 -1.92 -4.57
N HIS A 92 7.37 -1.85 -5.17
CA HIS A 92 6.57 -3.00 -5.57
C HIS A 92 7.40 -3.96 -6.42
N THR A 93 7.99 -3.47 -7.51
CA THR A 93 8.80 -4.30 -8.42
C THR A 93 9.98 -4.97 -7.71
N MET A 94 10.74 -4.19 -6.92
CA MET A 94 11.91 -4.71 -6.22
C MET A 94 11.54 -5.67 -5.07
N GLY A 95 10.44 -5.39 -4.38
CA GLY A 95 9.90 -6.25 -3.33
C GLY A 95 9.41 -7.58 -3.89
N SER A 96 8.65 -7.57 -4.99
CA SER A 96 8.18 -8.81 -5.65
C SER A 96 9.38 -9.67 -6.08
N ALA A 97 10.43 -9.06 -6.64
CA ALA A 97 11.65 -9.79 -6.98
C ALA A 97 12.35 -10.40 -5.75
N ALA A 98 12.48 -9.62 -4.65
CA ALA A 98 13.12 -10.10 -3.41
C ALA A 98 12.33 -11.24 -2.74
N LEU A 99 10.99 -11.17 -2.77
CA LEU A 99 10.07 -12.17 -2.21
C LEU A 99 10.03 -13.45 -3.04
N ALA A 100 10.24 -13.36 -4.35
CA ALA A 100 10.42 -14.53 -5.23
C ALA A 100 11.80 -15.22 -5.07
N GLY A 101 12.63 -14.78 -4.11
CA GLY A 101 13.98 -15.32 -3.89
C GLY A 101 15.05 -14.70 -4.79
N GLY A 102 14.74 -13.60 -5.46
CA GLY A 102 15.67 -12.84 -6.29
C GLY A 102 16.66 -11.97 -5.49
N GLU A 103 17.37 -11.10 -6.21
CA GLU A 103 18.37 -10.20 -5.63
C GLU A 103 17.74 -9.21 -4.63
N ARG A 104 18.48 -8.91 -3.56
CA ARG A 104 18.09 -7.97 -2.52
C ARG A 104 19.06 -6.78 -2.52
N PRO A 105 18.85 -5.80 -3.40
CA PRO A 105 19.77 -4.70 -3.54
C PRO A 105 19.75 -3.82 -2.27
N PRO A 106 20.90 -3.25 -1.84
CA PRO A 106 21.00 -2.49 -0.59
C PRO A 106 20.05 -1.29 -0.50
N GLU A 107 19.69 -0.69 -1.65
CA GLU A 107 18.74 0.42 -1.71
C GLU A 107 17.30 0.02 -1.37
N LEU A 108 16.93 -1.27 -1.43
CA LEU A 108 15.56 -1.73 -1.17
C LEU A 108 15.09 -1.34 0.24
N TYR A 109 15.99 -1.46 1.23
CA TYR A 109 15.68 -1.05 2.60
C TYR A 109 15.38 0.46 2.68
N ARG A 110 16.22 1.30 2.05
CA ARG A 110 16.02 2.75 2.05
C ARG A 110 14.74 3.16 1.32
N LEU A 111 14.47 2.51 0.18
CA LEU A 111 13.26 2.73 -0.60
C LEU A 111 12.00 2.37 0.19
N SER A 112 12.05 1.28 0.97
CA SER A 112 10.95 0.87 1.86
C SER A 112 10.63 1.97 2.88
N LEU A 113 11.65 2.52 3.55
CA LEU A 113 11.47 3.62 4.51
C LEU A 113 10.83 4.86 3.86
N GLN A 114 11.32 5.24 2.69
CA GLN A 114 10.80 6.41 1.96
C GLN A 114 9.34 6.24 1.53
N CYS A 115 8.91 5.03 1.18
CA CYS A 115 7.51 4.77 0.83
C CYS A 115 6.59 4.82 2.06
N MET A 116 7.03 4.29 3.20
CA MET A 116 6.28 4.41 4.46
C MET A 116 6.13 5.87 4.89
N GLU A 117 7.19 6.66 4.75
CA GLU A 117 7.17 8.10 5.01
C GLU A 117 6.25 8.86 4.03
N SER A 118 6.20 8.49 2.74
CA SER A 118 5.22 9.06 1.81
C SER A 118 3.78 8.83 2.27
N LEU A 119 3.46 7.60 2.70
CA LEU A 119 2.10 7.20 3.06
C LEU A 119 1.61 7.84 4.38
N PHE A 120 2.48 7.96 5.38
CA PHE A 120 2.06 8.34 6.74
C PHE A 120 2.90 9.45 7.40
N GLY A 121 3.83 10.04 6.64
CA GLY A 121 4.66 11.14 7.12
C GLY A 121 5.53 10.72 8.29
N SER A 122 5.79 11.64 9.23
CA SER A 122 6.59 11.35 10.43
C SER A 122 6.01 10.27 11.35
N ASP A 123 4.71 9.97 11.21
CA ASP A 123 3.99 9.01 12.06
C ASP A 123 4.10 7.57 11.55
N TRP A 124 4.77 7.35 10.43
CA TRP A 124 4.83 6.04 9.77
C TRP A 124 5.29 4.91 10.69
N GLU A 125 6.22 5.15 11.62
CA GLU A 125 6.70 4.09 12.53
C GLU A 125 5.62 3.60 13.49
N ARG A 126 4.81 4.52 14.01
CA ARG A 126 3.71 4.19 14.92
C ARG A 126 2.61 3.46 14.16
N ALA A 127 2.19 4.03 13.04
CA ALA A 127 1.16 3.45 12.17
C ALA A 127 1.56 2.07 11.65
N ALA A 128 2.82 1.85 11.30
CA ALA A 128 3.30 0.55 10.80
C ALA A 128 3.23 -0.54 11.87
N ARG A 129 3.55 -0.21 13.13
CA ARG A 129 3.43 -1.16 14.24
C ARG A 129 1.98 -1.53 14.53
N GLU A 130 1.07 -0.57 14.39
CA GLU A 130 -0.38 -0.80 14.50
C GLU A 130 -0.87 -1.67 13.34
N ALA A 131 -0.48 -1.36 12.11
CA ALA A 131 -0.82 -2.15 10.92
C ALA A 131 -0.36 -3.62 11.02
N VAL A 132 0.88 -3.86 11.48
CA VAL A 132 1.40 -5.24 11.67
C VAL A 132 0.66 -5.99 12.77
N ARG A 133 0.13 -5.30 13.79
CA ARG A 133 -0.75 -5.96 14.78
C ARG A 133 -2.05 -6.39 14.13
N GLY A 134 -2.67 -5.53 13.32
CA GLY A 134 -3.88 -5.86 12.57
C GLY A 134 -3.69 -7.03 11.59
N LEU A 135 -2.55 -7.11 10.91
CA LEU A 135 -2.20 -8.24 10.03
C LEU A 135 -2.12 -9.60 10.75
N ARG A 136 -1.95 -9.61 12.07
CA ARG A 136 -1.82 -10.84 12.86
C ARG A 136 -3.13 -11.32 13.49
N ASP A 137 -4.13 -10.44 13.59
CA ASP A 137 -5.46 -10.76 14.11
C ASP A 137 -6.47 -10.82 12.94
N PRO A 138 -6.75 -12.00 12.38
CA PRO A 138 -7.69 -12.14 11.26
C PRO A 138 -9.17 -11.97 11.66
N ASP A 139 -9.47 -11.69 12.94
CA ASP A 139 -10.83 -11.64 13.51
C ASP A 139 -11.31 -10.21 13.86
N GLN A 140 -10.75 -9.16 13.24
CA GLN A 140 -11.28 -7.77 13.34
C GLN A 140 -12.12 -7.37 12.13
#